data_AF-A0AB36JIY4-F1
#
_entry.id   AF-A0AB36JIY4-F1
#
_cell.length_a   1.000
_cell.length_b   1.000
_cell.length_c   1.000
_cell.angle_alpha   90.00
_cell.angle_beta   90.00
_cell.angle_gamma   90.00
#
_symmetry.space_group_name_H-M   'P 1'
#
loop_
_entity.id
_entity.type
_entity.pdbx_description
1 polymer ?
#
loop_
_entity_poly.entity_id
_entity_poly.type
_entity_poly.pdbx_seq_one_letter_code
_entity_poly.pdbx_strand_id
1 'polypeptide(L)'
;MRKRFFIGITIFLIACGVVLGIGTISNLLSPFKSFSVIVDNQSDVDISSIEVGLIRADSKKLYTNPIKAGQKKKFKPKLSLKGEGAIYLRYTNSNGQSKEQTVCGYTEYLSGHSKVTITNERTTVVQQCN
;
A
#
# COMPACT_ATOMS: atom_id res chain seq x y z
N MET A 1 -20.13 -52.04 17.50
CA MET A 1 -19.67 -51.34 16.29
C MET A 1 -20.23 -49.92 16.10
N ARG A 2 -21.33 -49.50 16.75
CA ARG A 2 -21.92 -48.15 16.54
C ARG A 2 -21.11 -46.97 17.10
N LYS A 3 -20.46 -47.10 18.26
CA LYS A 3 -19.74 -45.99 18.93
C LYS A 3 -18.53 -45.43 18.15
N ARG A 4 -17.77 -46.29 17.45
CA ARG A 4 -16.60 -45.89 16.64
C ARG A 4 -16.98 -45.11 15.37
N PHE A 5 -18.19 -45.34 14.86
CA PHE A 5 -18.72 -44.66 13.68
C PHE A 5 -19.18 -43.22 14.01
N PHE A 6 -19.82 -43.02 15.17
CA PHE A 6 -20.21 -41.69 15.65
C PHE A 6 -19.01 -40.79 16.00
N ILE A 7 -17.92 -41.37 16.51
CA ILE A 7 -16.67 -40.64 16.80
C ILE A 7 -15.99 -40.18 15.50
N GLY A 8 -16.00 -41.01 14.45
CA GLY A 8 -15.46 -40.62 13.13
C GLY A 8 -16.23 -39.47 12.49
N ILE A 9 -17.56 -39.48 12.58
CA ILE A 9 -18.43 -38.43 12.03
C ILE A 9 -18.24 -37.10 12.77
N THR A 10 -18.07 -37.12 14.09
CA THR A 10 -17.82 -35.90 14.88
C THR A 10 -16.45 -35.29 14.58
N ILE A 11 -15.40 -36.10 14.45
CA ILE A 11 -14.07 -35.62 14.05
C ILE A 11 -14.10 -35.03 12.63
N PHE A 12 -14.83 -35.65 11.70
CA PHE A 12 -14.97 -35.16 10.33
C PHE A 12 -15.73 -33.83 10.24
N LEU A 13 -16.81 -33.66 11.01
CA LEU A 13 -17.57 -32.41 11.07
C LEU A 13 -16.77 -31.25 11.69
N ILE A 14 -15.97 -31.53 12.74
CA ILE A 14 -15.08 -30.53 13.35
C ILE A 14 -13.98 -30.13 12.36
N ALA A 15 -13.38 -31.09 11.65
CA ALA A 15 -12.36 -30.82 10.63
C ALA A 15 -12.92 -29.99 9.46
N CYS A 16 -14.12 -30.29 8.97
CA CYS A 16 -14.78 -29.49 7.94
C CYS A 16 -15.12 -28.07 8.42
N GLY A 17 -15.58 -27.91 9.67
CA GLY A 17 -15.85 -26.59 10.25
C GLY A 17 -14.60 -25.71 10.36
N VAL A 18 -13.44 -26.30 10.71
CA VAL A 18 -12.16 -25.58 10.80
C VAL A 18 -11.65 -25.17 9.41
N VAL A 19 -11.76 -26.03 8.40
CA VAL A 19 -11.32 -25.72 7.02
C VAL A 19 -12.17 -24.61 6.38
N LEU A 20 -13.49 -24.59 6.64
CA LEU A 20 -14.39 -23.53 6.15
C LEU A 20 -14.22 -22.20 6.92
N GLY A 21 -13.84 -22.26 8.20
CA GLY A 21 -13.53 -21.06 9.00
C GLY A 21 -12.25 -20.35 8.55
N ILE A 22 -11.18 -21.08 8.22
CA ILE A 22 -9.89 -20.48 7.86
C ILE A 22 -9.96 -19.71 6.53
N GLY A 23 -10.77 -20.18 5.58
CA GLY A 23 -10.97 -19.52 4.29
C GLY A 23 -11.72 -18.19 4.35
N THR A 24 -12.56 -17.98 5.37
CA THR A 24 -13.40 -16.77 5.50
C THR A 24 -12.74 -15.69 6.38
N ILE A 25 -11.93 -16.06 7.37
CA ILE A 25 -11.25 -15.10 8.27
C ILE A 25 -10.12 -14.33 7.54
N SER A 26 -9.50 -14.94 6.53
CA SER A 26 -8.43 -14.30 5.75
C SER A 26 -8.89 -13.06 4.97
N ASN A 27 -10.18 -12.97 4.62
CA ASN A 27 -10.79 -11.77 4.03
C ASN A 27 -11.29 -10.75 5.08
N LEU A 28 -11.58 -11.20 6.31
CA LEU A 28 -12.05 -10.33 7.40
C LEU A 28 -10.94 -9.48 8.02
N LEU A 29 -9.67 -9.87 7.86
CA LEU A 29 -8.49 -9.09 8.29
C LEU A 29 -7.96 -8.11 7.21
N SER A 30 -8.64 -8.00 6.06
CA SER A 30 -8.28 -7.07 4.99
C SER A 30 -8.58 -5.57 5.21
N PRO A 31 -9.39 -5.09 6.19
CA PRO A 31 -9.82 -3.69 6.15
C PRO A 31 -8.76 -2.65 6.55
N PHE A 32 -7.62 -3.05 7.14
CA PHE A 32 -6.56 -2.09 7.54
C PHE A 32 -5.22 -2.33 6.84
N LYS A 33 -5.25 -2.58 5.52
CA LYS A 33 -4.00 -2.54 4.75
C LYS A 33 -3.46 -1.12 4.79
N SER A 34 -2.38 -0.91 5.56
CA SER A 34 -1.68 0.36 5.62
C SER A 34 -1.36 0.87 4.21
N PHE A 35 -1.48 2.18 4.03
CA PHE A 35 -1.24 2.83 2.76
C PHE A 35 0.10 2.39 2.14
N SER A 36 0.08 2.15 0.84
CA SER A 36 1.29 1.86 0.08
C SER A 36 1.29 2.54 -1.27
N VAL A 37 2.46 2.99 -1.71
CA VAL A 37 2.62 3.65 -3.01
C VAL A 37 3.65 2.90 -3.84
N ILE A 38 3.32 2.64 -5.09
CA ILE A 38 4.22 2.08 -6.09
C ILE A 38 4.67 3.23 -6.97
N VAL A 39 5.98 3.45 -7.06
CA VAL A 39 6.57 4.43 -7.97
C VAL A 39 7.22 3.67 -9.11
N ASP A 40 6.81 3.99 -10.33
CA ASP A 40 7.23 3.39 -11.59
C ASP A 40 8.01 4.47 -12.36
N ASN A 41 9.33 4.43 -12.30
CA ASN A 41 10.21 5.36 -12.98
C ASN A 41 10.41 4.92 -14.43
N GLN A 42 9.65 5.51 -15.33
CA GLN A 42 9.76 5.32 -16.78
C GLN A 42 10.47 6.49 -17.46
N SER A 43 11.13 7.36 -16.68
CA SER A 43 11.99 8.41 -17.20
C SER A 43 13.39 7.88 -17.52
N ASP A 44 14.18 8.69 -18.22
CA ASP A 44 15.58 8.43 -18.56
C ASP A 44 16.56 8.78 -17.43
N VAL A 45 16.08 9.38 -16.35
CA VAL A 45 16.89 9.79 -15.19
C VAL A 45 16.53 9.00 -13.94
N ASP A 46 17.51 8.89 -13.05
CA ASP A 46 17.31 8.25 -11.76
C ASP A 46 16.50 9.15 -10.82
N ILE A 47 15.68 8.54 -9.98
CA ILE A 47 15.05 9.21 -8.84
C ILE A 47 15.96 9.03 -7.64
N SER A 48 16.47 10.14 -7.09
CA SER A 48 17.41 10.14 -5.97
C SER A 48 16.71 10.03 -4.62
N SER A 49 15.50 10.59 -4.49
CA SER A 49 14.72 10.47 -3.27
C SER A 49 13.21 10.50 -3.51
N ILE A 50 12.48 9.87 -2.59
CA ILE A 50 11.04 9.88 -2.49
C ILE A 50 10.66 10.30 -1.08
N GLU A 51 9.84 11.33 -0.95
CA GLU A 51 9.18 11.72 0.29
C GLU A 51 7.69 11.44 0.15
N VAL A 52 7.09 10.81 1.16
CA VAL A 52 5.65 10.59 1.24
C VAL A 52 5.15 11.13 2.55
N GLY A 53 4.12 11.96 2.54
CA GLY A 53 3.62 12.59 3.75
C GLY A 53 2.17 13.04 3.64
N LEU A 54 1.68 13.60 4.73
CA LEU A 54 0.34 14.18 4.82
C LEU A 54 0.37 15.67 4.48
N ILE A 55 -0.57 16.09 3.63
CA ILE A 55 -0.80 17.51 3.35
C ILE A 55 -1.24 18.18 4.65
N ARG A 56 -0.57 19.29 5.02
CA ARG A 56 -0.86 20.10 6.23
C ARG A 56 -0.68 19.36 7.57
N ALA A 57 0.11 18.28 7.61
CA ALA A 57 0.51 17.64 8.86
C ALA A 57 2.00 17.30 8.87
N ASP A 58 2.60 17.22 10.06
CA ASP A 58 4.04 16.91 10.22
C ASP A 58 4.34 15.39 10.20
N SER A 59 3.53 14.62 9.47
CA SER A 59 3.77 13.19 9.28
C SER A 59 4.28 12.94 7.87
N LYS A 60 5.57 12.62 7.76
CA LYS A 60 6.25 12.36 6.50
C LYS A 60 7.34 11.31 6.66
N LYS A 61 7.66 10.65 5.55
CA LYS A 61 8.75 9.69 5.46
C LYS A 61 9.57 9.96 4.21
N LEU A 62 10.86 10.26 4.41
CA LEU A 62 11.85 10.34 3.36
C LEU A 62 12.51 8.98 3.13
N TYR A 63 12.66 8.64 1.86
CA TYR A 63 13.40 7.50 1.35
C TYR A 63 14.51 8.01 0.44
N THR A 64 15.75 7.79 0.84
CA THR A 64 16.96 8.14 0.07
C THR A 64 17.45 6.98 -0.79
N ASN A 65 16.64 5.93 -0.93
CA ASN A 65 16.98 4.78 -1.75
C ASN A 65 16.59 5.06 -3.20
N PRO A 66 17.56 5.16 -4.13
CA PRO A 66 17.28 5.56 -5.49
C PRO A 66 16.40 4.55 -6.23
N ILE A 67 15.61 5.05 -7.19
CA ILE A 67 14.90 4.25 -8.19
C ILE A 67 15.56 4.54 -9.53
N LYS A 68 16.27 3.55 -10.09
CA LYS A 68 16.94 3.74 -11.38
C LYS A 68 15.93 3.96 -12.50
N ALA A 69 16.37 4.60 -13.58
CA ALA A 69 15.61 4.68 -14.83
C ALA A 69 15.08 3.28 -15.25
N GLY A 70 13.82 3.21 -15.65
CA GLY A 70 13.12 1.97 -16.03
C GLY A 70 12.73 1.04 -14.87
N GLN A 71 12.96 1.42 -13.61
CA GLN A 71 12.63 0.58 -12.45
C GLN A 71 11.37 1.02 -11.72
N LYS A 72 10.73 0.04 -11.06
CA LYS A 72 9.59 0.26 -10.17
C LYS A 72 9.92 -0.16 -8.74
N LYS A 73 9.39 0.55 -7.76
CA LYS A 73 9.56 0.24 -6.35
C LYS A 73 8.32 0.54 -5.54
N LYS A 74 8.06 -0.29 -4.52
CA LYS A 74 6.95 -0.12 -3.59
C LYS A 74 7.45 0.46 -2.26
N PHE A 75 6.71 1.44 -1.75
CA PHE A 75 6.94 2.10 -0.47
C PHE A 75 5.73 1.90 0.44
N LYS A 76 6.00 1.76 1.74
CA LYS A 76 5.00 1.61 2.81
C LYS A 76 5.31 2.62 3.91
N PRO A 77 4.93 3.90 3.74
CA PRO A 77 5.20 4.91 4.74
C PRO A 77 4.37 4.66 5.99
N LYS A 78 4.99 4.82 7.15
CA LYS A 78 4.29 4.84 8.44
C LYS A 78 3.89 6.28 8.70
N LEU A 79 2.68 6.65 8.29
CA LEU A 79 2.10 7.97 8.52
C LEU A 79 1.18 7.92 9.75
N SER A 80 1.01 9.05 10.42
CA SER A 80 0.12 9.23 11.55
C SER A 80 -0.87 10.32 11.21
N LEU A 81 -2.14 9.93 11.10
CA LEU A 81 -3.24 10.81 10.71
C LEU A 81 -4.06 11.18 11.95
N LYS A 82 -4.48 12.44 12.02
CA LYS A 82 -5.40 12.96 13.04
C LYS A 82 -6.56 13.65 12.32
N GLY A 83 -7.57 12.88 11.91
CA GLY A 83 -8.72 13.39 11.13
C GLY A 83 -8.58 13.14 9.63
N GLU A 84 -9.31 13.87 8.80
CA GLU A 84 -9.20 13.74 7.34
C GLU A 84 -7.89 14.36 6.82
N GLY A 85 -7.31 13.75 5.79
CA GLY A 85 -6.11 14.29 5.14
C GLY A 85 -5.90 13.76 3.74
N ALA A 86 -4.97 14.38 3.01
CA ALA A 86 -4.51 13.90 1.72
C ALA A 86 -3.04 13.49 1.83
N ILE A 87 -2.65 12.46 1.10
CA ILE A 87 -1.28 11.96 1.05
C ILE A 87 -0.62 12.54 -0.19
N TYR A 88 0.53 13.19 -0.02
CA TYR A 88 1.39 13.62 -1.11
C TYR A 88 2.57 12.67 -1.29
N LEU A 89 3.09 12.64 -2.50
CA LEU A 89 4.40 12.10 -2.83
C LEU A 89 5.21 13.19 -3.53
N ARG A 90 6.40 13.47 -2.99
CA ARG A 90 7.39 14.33 -3.61
C ARG A 90 8.58 13.49 -4.03
N TYR A 91 8.99 13.59 -5.28
CA TYR A 91 10.19 12.92 -5.77
C TYR A 91 11.21 13.95 -6.21
N THR A 92 12.49 13.63 -6.05
CA THR A 92 13.61 14.41 -6.56
C THR A 92 14.41 13.53 -7.50
N ASN A 93 14.69 14.02 -8.72
CA ASN A 93 15.54 13.30 -9.67
C ASN A 93 17.03 13.51 -9.38
N SER A 94 17.89 12.80 -10.10
CA SER A 94 19.36 12.94 -10.03
C SER A 94 19.84 14.33 -10.43
N ASN A 95 19.05 15.07 -11.20
CA ASN A 95 19.36 16.44 -11.64
C ASN A 95 18.94 17.50 -10.60
N GLY A 96 18.42 17.08 -9.44
CA GLY A 96 17.99 17.96 -8.35
C GLY A 96 16.59 18.57 -8.53
N GLN A 97 15.88 18.26 -9.62
CA GLN A 97 14.52 18.73 -9.84
C GLN A 97 13.55 17.94 -8.99
N SER A 98 12.65 18.64 -8.30
CA SER A 98 11.66 18.04 -7.43
C SER A 98 10.25 18.32 -7.90
N LYS A 99 9.38 17.32 -7.80
CA LYS A 99 7.95 17.46 -8.13
C LYS A 99 7.10 16.77 -7.09
N GLU A 100 6.04 17.44 -6.69
CA GLU A 100 5.06 16.95 -5.73
C GLU A 100 3.77 16.59 -6.43
N GLN A 101 3.12 15.50 -6.00
CA GLN A 101 1.84 15.02 -6.49
C GLN A 101 0.99 14.52 -5.33
N THR A 102 -0.31 14.78 -5.37
CA THR A 102 -1.25 14.13 -4.46
C THR A 102 -1.47 12.69 -4.91
N VAL A 103 -1.18 11.72 -4.02
CA VAL A 103 -1.28 10.29 -4.31
C VAL A 103 -2.51 9.63 -3.69
N CYS A 104 -3.10 10.22 -2.65
CA CYS A 104 -4.44 9.92 -2.19
C CYS A 104 -5.11 11.21 -1.75
N GLY A 105 -6.22 11.58 -2.38
CA GLY A 105 -7.09 12.63 -1.84
C GLY A 105 -7.94 12.08 -0.69
N TYR A 106 -8.17 12.91 0.34
CA TYR A 106 -9.20 12.72 1.37
C TYR A 106 -9.36 11.27 1.87
N THR A 107 -8.44 10.83 2.73
CA THR A 107 -8.51 9.53 3.43
C THR A 107 -8.71 9.77 4.93
N GLU A 108 -9.63 9.00 5.52
CA GLU A 108 -9.87 8.95 6.96
C GLU A 108 -8.96 7.92 7.66
N TYR A 109 -8.47 6.91 6.93
CA TYR A 109 -7.88 5.70 7.51
C TYR A 109 -6.44 5.39 7.06
N LEU A 110 -5.78 6.26 6.28
CA LEU A 110 -4.43 6.01 5.72
C LEU A 110 -4.31 4.62 5.08
N SER A 111 -5.31 4.24 4.29
CA SER A 111 -5.43 2.88 3.79
C SER A 111 -5.58 2.83 2.27
N GLY A 112 -5.28 1.67 1.69
CA GLY A 112 -5.31 1.47 0.25
C GLY A 112 -3.94 1.63 -0.42
N HIS A 113 -3.94 1.94 -1.71
CA HIS A 113 -2.71 2.03 -2.49
C HIS A 113 -2.81 2.94 -3.70
N SER A 114 -1.66 3.46 -4.12
CA SER A 114 -1.55 4.30 -5.31
C SER A 114 -0.39 3.87 -6.19
N LYS A 115 -0.54 4.07 -7.50
CA LYS A 115 0.54 3.92 -8.47
C LYS A 115 0.89 5.28 -9.06
N VAL A 116 2.16 5.67 -8.93
CA VAL A 116 2.73 6.87 -9.54
C VAL A 116 3.64 6.42 -10.67
N THR A 117 3.36 6.84 -11.89
CA THR A 117 4.24 6.65 -13.05
C THR A 117 4.86 7.98 -13.42
N ILE A 118 6.20 8.00 -13.48
CA ILE A 118 6.99 9.20 -13.81
C ILE A 118 7.59 8.96 -15.19
N THR A 119 7.32 9.86 -16.14
CA THR A 119 7.97 9.91 -17.45
C THR A 119 8.74 11.22 -17.58
N ASN A 120 9.47 11.39 -18.69
CA ASN A 120 10.22 12.61 -18.98
C ASN A 120 9.32 13.86 -19.06
N GLU A 121 8.09 13.70 -19.52
CA GLU A 121 7.18 14.82 -19.79
C GLU A 121 6.17 15.03 -18.66
N ARG A 122 5.71 13.95 -18.02
CA ARG A 122 4.58 14.02 -17.09
C ARG A 122 4.67 13.01 -15.97
N THR A 123 3.81 13.23 -14.99
CA THR A 123 3.60 12.32 -13.87
C THR A 123 2.14 11.96 -13.84
N THR A 124 1.82 10.67 -13.77
CA THR A 124 0.45 10.17 -13.70
C THR A 124 0.24 9.41 -12.41
N VAL A 125 -0.92 9.62 -11.78
CA VAL A 125 -1.26 9.00 -10.50
C VAL A 125 -2.57 8.22 -10.67
N VAL A 126 -2.55 6.94 -10.31
CA VAL A 126 -3.74 6.10 -10.16
C VAL A 126 -3.96 5.84 -8.68
N GLN A 127 -5.12 6.24 -8.16
CA GLN A 127 -5.44 6.22 -6.74
C GLN A 127 -6.47 5.11 -6.45
N GLN A 128 -6.21 4.28 -5.45
CA GLN A 128 -7.12 3.25 -4.94
C GLN A 128 -7.07 3.28 -3.41
N CYS A 129 -7.51 4.42 -2.87
CA CYS A 129 -7.44 4.78 -1.46
C CYS A 129 -8.80 4.53 -0.79
N ASN A 130 -8.77 4.18 0.50
CA ASN A 130 -9.96 4.00 1.33
C ASN A 130 -9.86 4.83 2.61
#